data_AF-A0A6N7Y144-F1
#
_entry.id   AF-A0A6N7Y144-F1
#
_cell.length_a   1.000
_cell.length_b   1.000
_cell.length_c   1.000
_cell.angle_alpha   90.00
_cell.angle_beta   90.00
_cell.angle_gamma   90.00
#
_symmetry.space_group_name_H-M   'P 1'
#
loop_
_entity.id
_entity.type
_entity.pdbx_description
1 polymer ?
#
loop_
_entity_poly.entity_id
_entity_poly.type
_entity_poly.pdbx_seq_one_letter_code
_entity_poly.pdbx_strand_id
1 'polypeptide(L)'
;MKKSIQNSGILQDNQQPFLALEENSNIVKYNSFGILTEKQNLWTPEAQKSIFLTAVQVSAPLPVSIILSDNDNDFLTIRITEPLSSMSQRFPSPYKLGTNNSIMVSTSDENMECNTFGAANATQAAFNGRSDFSNINNAIGLHNGSLAILNSALLNQSSGRIILGYTMLPSEYEFLEIKQVIIKYYCRLSLTLAVGVSSMILYWRPNSQGNWIQLQRIDLSLIGTVNYLTTPIEYDITDTVLGSSNPWEVINGLQTSFVGIHTGLGLGNVVQLDAIEIEICMTGKNQITLFGYES
;
A
#
# COMPACT_ATOMS: atom_id res chain seq x y z
N MET A 1 50.12 15.33 -21.96
CA MET A 1 48.81 15.76 -21.41
C MET A 1 47.74 15.04 -22.23
N LYS A 2 47.07 13.94 -21.83
CA LYS A 2 46.23 13.67 -20.63
C LYS A 2 45.39 14.92 -20.30
N LYS A 3 44.06 14.94 -20.38
CA LYS A 3 42.97 14.02 -20.02
C LYS A 3 41.69 14.66 -20.65
N SER A 4 40.50 14.09 -20.77
CA SER A 4 39.83 12.89 -20.27
C SER A 4 38.50 12.85 -21.02
N ILE A 5 38.23 11.78 -21.77
CA ILE A 5 36.88 11.43 -22.20
C ILE A 5 36.24 10.79 -20.96
N GLN A 6 35.26 11.46 -20.34
CA GLN A 6 34.45 10.84 -19.31
C GLN A 6 33.48 9.88 -20.00
N ASN A 7 33.75 8.59 -19.80
CA ASN A 7 32.80 7.52 -20.06
C ASN A 7 31.52 7.80 -19.27
N SER A 8 30.40 7.83 -20.01
CA SER A 8 29.06 7.64 -19.50
C SER A 8 29.01 6.31 -18.74
N GLY A 9 28.90 6.40 -17.42
CA GLY A 9 28.62 5.27 -16.55
C GLY A 9 27.25 4.70 -16.90
N ILE A 10 27.25 3.60 -17.64
CA ILE A 10 26.10 2.70 -17.72
C ILE A 10 25.96 2.09 -16.32
N LEU A 11 24.84 2.41 -15.68
CA LEU A 11 24.34 1.80 -14.44
C LEU A 11 24.31 0.28 -14.60
N GLN A 12 25.37 -0.38 -14.15
CA GLN A 12 25.36 -1.78 -13.78
C GLN A 12 25.10 -1.85 -12.28
N ASP A 13 23.82 -1.92 -11.88
CA ASP A 13 23.44 -2.29 -10.52
C ASP A 13 22.32 -3.35 -10.49
N ASN A 14 22.27 -4.18 -11.54
CA ASN A 14 21.63 -5.50 -11.48
C ASN A 14 22.71 -6.55 -11.13
N GLN A 15 23.29 -6.48 -9.93
CA GLN A 15 24.01 -7.62 -9.38
C GLN A 15 23.00 -8.59 -8.77
N GLN A 16 22.25 -9.30 -9.64
CA GLN A 16 21.86 -10.66 -9.27
C GLN A 16 23.17 -11.43 -9.10
N PRO A 17 23.44 -12.07 -7.95
CA PRO A 17 24.46 -13.10 -7.93
C PRO A 17 23.90 -14.25 -8.76
N PHE A 18 24.21 -14.25 -10.07
CA PHE A 18 24.14 -15.47 -10.86
C PHE A 18 25.07 -16.44 -10.18
N LEU A 19 24.50 -17.36 -9.39
CA LEU A 19 25.18 -18.57 -8.98
C LEU A 19 25.77 -19.18 -10.25
N ALA A 20 27.08 -19.39 -10.26
CA ALA A 20 27.72 -20.24 -11.26
C ALA A 20 26.94 -21.56 -11.28
N LEU A 21 26.28 -21.85 -12.41
CA LEU A 21 25.58 -23.10 -12.65
C LEU A 21 26.54 -24.24 -12.32
N GLU A 22 26.17 -25.12 -11.39
CA GLU A 22 26.92 -26.37 -11.20
C GLU A 22 26.83 -27.17 -12.50
N GLU A 23 27.96 -27.77 -12.93
CA GLU A 23 28.12 -28.48 -14.20
C GLU A 23 27.06 -29.59 -14.45
N ASN A 24 26.31 -30.00 -13.42
CA ASN A 24 25.28 -31.03 -13.48
C ASN A 24 23.82 -30.50 -13.40
N SER A 25 23.58 -29.19 -13.26
CA SER A 25 22.23 -28.62 -13.19
C SER A 25 21.77 -28.15 -14.57
N ASN A 26 21.00 -28.97 -15.28
CA ASN A 26 20.52 -28.63 -16.63
C ASN A 26 19.13 -27.97 -16.64
N ILE A 27 18.40 -27.97 -15.53
CA ILE A 27 17.07 -27.37 -15.40
C ILE A 27 17.08 -26.26 -14.35
N VAL A 28 16.52 -25.10 -14.71
CA VAL A 28 16.29 -23.95 -13.83
C VAL A 28 14.82 -23.61 -13.85
N LYS A 29 14.18 -23.50 -12.69
CA LYS A 29 12.78 -23.07 -12.54
C LYS A 29 12.73 -21.79 -11.73
N TYR A 30 12.14 -20.75 -12.28
CA TYR A 30 11.93 -19.46 -11.61
C TYR A 30 10.44 -19.24 -11.36
N ASN A 31 10.09 -18.72 -10.18
CA ASN A 31 8.72 -18.35 -9.85
C ASN A 31 8.70 -17.12 -8.93
N SER A 32 7.59 -16.39 -8.94
CA SER A 32 7.33 -15.26 -8.04
C SER A 32 5.89 -15.29 -7.57
N PHE A 33 5.70 -15.10 -6.27
CA PHE A 33 4.42 -15.27 -5.59
C PHE A 33 4.34 -14.39 -4.34
N GLY A 34 3.12 -14.01 -3.95
CA GLY A 34 2.87 -13.33 -2.68
C GLY A 34 2.89 -14.29 -1.50
N ILE A 35 1.91 -14.16 -0.62
CA ILE A 35 1.67 -15.11 0.47
C ILE A 35 0.96 -16.35 -0.09
N LEU A 36 1.45 -17.54 0.26
CA LEU A 36 0.92 -18.84 -0.16
C LEU A 36 0.53 -19.67 1.07
N THR A 37 -0.72 -19.50 1.52
CA THR A 37 -1.29 -20.30 2.62
C THR A 37 -1.54 -21.77 2.22
N GLU A 38 -1.63 -22.05 0.93
CA GLU A 38 -1.74 -23.39 0.37
C GLU A 38 -0.52 -23.71 -0.49
N LYS A 39 -0.17 -25.00 -0.59
CA LYS A 39 0.98 -25.44 -1.38
C LYS A 39 0.75 -25.22 -2.87
N GLN A 40 1.65 -24.50 -3.52
CA GLN A 40 1.68 -24.27 -4.95
C GLN A 40 2.74 -25.15 -5.62
N ASN A 41 2.41 -25.79 -6.74
CA ASN A 41 3.36 -26.59 -7.51
C ASN A 41 4.36 -25.69 -8.26
N LEU A 42 5.66 -25.90 -8.03
CA LEU A 42 6.74 -25.20 -8.73
C LEU A 42 7.35 -26.01 -9.86
N TRP A 43 7.48 -27.32 -9.68
CA TRP A 43 8.12 -28.21 -10.64
C TRP A 43 7.54 -29.62 -10.53
N THR A 44 6.91 -30.09 -11.60
CA THR A 44 6.51 -31.49 -11.78
C THR A 44 7.48 -32.18 -12.73
N PRO A 45 8.07 -33.34 -12.37
CA PRO A 45 8.96 -34.06 -13.26
C PRO A 45 8.21 -34.70 -14.42
N GLU A 46 8.95 -35.10 -15.46
CA GLU A 46 8.39 -36.01 -16.45
C GLU A 46 7.98 -37.36 -15.81
N ALA A 47 7.04 -38.05 -16.45
CA ALA A 47 6.53 -39.32 -15.94
C ALA A 47 7.67 -40.33 -15.73
N GLN A 48 7.63 -40.99 -14.57
CA GLN A 48 8.59 -41.97 -14.06
C GLN A 48 9.97 -41.41 -13.72
N LYS A 49 10.17 -40.09 -13.77
CA LYS A 49 11.42 -39.45 -13.32
C LYS A 49 11.31 -38.91 -11.89
N SER A 50 12.47 -38.67 -11.29
CA SER A 50 12.63 -38.01 -10.00
C SER A 50 13.39 -36.71 -10.17
N ILE A 51 13.04 -35.68 -9.38
CA ILE A 51 13.80 -34.43 -9.36
C ILE A 51 15.02 -34.57 -8.45
N PHE A 52 16.17 -34.13 -8.94
CA PHE A 52 17.41 -34.01 -8.18
C PHE A 52 17.75 -32.53 -8.02
N LEU A 53 17.44 -31.99 -6.85
CA LEU A 53 17.63 -30.57 -6.54
C LEU A 53 19.06 -30.31 -6.04
N THR A 54 19.76 -29.40 -6.70
CA THR A 54 21.18 -29.08 -6.43
C THR A 54 21.34 -27.77 -5.67
N ALA A 55 20.46 -26.79 -5.93
CA ALA A 55 20.41 -25.55 -5.19
C ALA A 55 19.01 -24.91 -5.21
N VAL A 56 18.78 -24.04 -4.23
CA VAL A 56 17.61 -23.16 -4.15
C VAL A 56 18.12 -21.76 -3.84
N GLN A 57 17.60 -20.77 -4.57
CA GLN A 57 17.78 -19.36 -4.25
C GLN A 57 16.41 -18.74 -4.02
N VAL A 58 16.27 -17.96 -2.96
CA VAL A 58 15.05 -17.22 -2.64
C VAL A 58 15.39 -15.77 -2.39
N SER A 59 14.46 -14.87 -2.71
CA SER A 59 14.49 -13.49 -2.26
C SER A 59 13.11 -13.08 -1.76
N ALA A 60 13.11 -12.24 -0.74
CA ALA A 60 11.89 -11.67 -0.19
C ALA A 60 12.12 -10.22 0.23
N PRO A 61 11.18 -9.32 -0.06
CA PRO A 61 11.27 -7.92 0.33
C PRO A 61 10.91 -7.70 1.81
N LEU A 62 10.13 -8.61 2.41
CA LEU A 62 9.76 -8.62 3.82
C LEU A 62 10.10 -9.97 4.45
N PRO A 63 10.27 -10.04 5.79
CA PRO A 63 10.53 -11.29 6.48
C PRO A 63 9.44 -12.36 6.20
N VAL A 64 9.89 -13.59 5.92
CA VAL A 64 9.03 -14.74 5.58
C VAL A 64 9.80 -16.06 5.70
N SER A 65 9.09 -17.14 6.03
CA SER A 65 9.55 -18.51 5.86
C SER A 65 9.02 -19.08 4.55
N ILE A 66 9.91 -19.52 3.65
CA ILE A 66 9.56 -20.24 2.42
C ILE A 66 9.80 -21.72 2.66
N ILE A 67 8.75 -22.52 2.52
CA ILE A 67 8.76 -23.96 2.78
C ILE A 67 8.66 -24.70 1.45
N LEU A 68 9.62 -25.60 1.19
CA LEU A 68 9.57 -26.53 0.07
C LEU A 68 9.17 -27.92 0.53
N SER A 69 8.32 -28.55 -0.27
CA SER A 69 7.74 -29.85 0.01
C SER A 69 7.89 -30.79 -1.18
N ASP A 70 8.12 -32.06 -0.87
CA ASP A 70 8.08 -33.20 -1.78
C ASP A 70 6.64 -33.74 -1.75
N ASN A 71 5.81 -33.24 -2.68
CA ASN A 71 4.35 -33.24 -2.55
C ASN A 71 3.93 -32.66 -1.18
N ASP A 72 3.38 -33.50 -0.29
CA ASP A 72 2.86 -33.07 1.01
C ASP A 72 3.92 -33.09 2.13
N ASN A 73 5.12 -33.61 1.88
CA ASN A 73 6.16 -33.73 2.91
C ASN A 73 7.16 -32.57 2.85
N ASP A 74 7.19 -31.74 3.87
CA ASP A 74 8.13 -30.61 3.94
C ASP A 74 9.56 -31.10 4.18
N PHE A 75 10.52 -30.60 3.39
CA PHE A 75 11.92 -31.03 3.49
C PHE A 75 12.93 -29.88 3.62
N LEU A 76 12.56 -28.66 3.24
CA LEU A 76 13.41 -27.49 3.38
C LEU A 76 12.56 -26.29 3.81
N THR A 77 13.04 -25.57 4.82
CA THR A 77 12.51 -24.25 5.18
C THR A 77 13.64 -23.24 5.08
N ILE A 78 13.43 -22.19 4.30
CA ILE A 78 14.36 -21.07 4.18
C ILE A 78 13.71 -19.87 4.87
N ARG A 79 14.36 -19.36 5.91
CA ARG A 79 13.86 -18.22 6.67
C ARG A 79 14.61 -16.97 6.26
N ILE A 80 13.88 -15.99 5.72
CA ILE A 80 14.40 -14.67 5.43
C ILE A 80 13.92 -13.76 6.56
N THR A 81 14.86 -13.25 7.37
CA THR A 81 14.56 -12.44 8.55
C THR A 81 14.81 -10.96 8.35
N GLU A 82 15.60 -10.60 7.34
CA GLU A 82 15.90 -9.23 6.97
C GLU A 82 15.10 -8.85 5.72
N PRO A 83 14.50 -7.65 5.66
CA PRO A 83 13.89 -7.13 4.43
C PRO A 83 14.88 -7.14 3.26
N LEU A 84 14.35 -7.23 2.04
CA LEU A 84 15.12 -7.10 0.78
C LEU A 84 16.33 -8.02 0.67
N SER A 85 16.22 -9.20 1.27
CA SER A 85 17.33 -10.13 1.37
C SER A 85 17.15 -11.29 0.40
N SER A 86 18.29 -11.82 -0.05
CA SER A 86 18.35 -13.06 -0.81
C SER A 86 19.16 -14.10 -0.06
N MET A 87 18.70 -15.35 -0.10
CA MET A 87 19.37 -16.48 0.48
C MET A 87 19.51 -17.58 -0.55
N SER A 88 20.64 -18.28 -0.52
CA SER A 88 20.90 -19.43 -1.37
C SER A 88 21.30 -20.62 -0.50
N GLN A 89 20.64 -21.74 -0.72
CA GLN A 89 21.02 -23.03 -0.15
C GLN A 89 21.53 -23.94 -1.27
N ARG A 90 22.78 -24.39 -1.14
CA ARG A 90 23.34 -25.44 -2.00
C ARG A 90 23.30 -26.78 -1.28
N PHE A 91 23.11 -27.85 -2.02
CA PHE A 91 23.15 -29.21 -1.49
C PHE A 91 24.51 -29.85 -1.83
N PRO A 92 25.29 -30.32 -0.83
CA PRO A 92 26.56 -31.01 -1.09
C PRO A 92 26.43 -32.26 -1.95
N SER A 93 25.24 -32.86 -1.95
CA SER A 93 24.81 -33.93 -2.87
C SER A 93 23.37 -33.63 -3.31
N PRO A 94 22.97 -33.87 -4.57
CA PRO A 94 21.62 -33.55 -5.03
C PRO A 94 20.55 -34.17 -4.13
N TYR A 95 19.61 -33.36 -3.66
CA TYR A 95 18.47 -33.84 -2.88
C TYR A 95 17.48 -34.52 -3.84
N LYS A 96 17.33 -35.83 -3.70
CA LYS A 96 16.46 -36.64 -4.56
C LYS A 96 15.04 -36.68 -3.98
N LEU A 97 14.07 -36.21 -4.75
CA LEU A 97 12.65 -36.35 -4.44
C LEU A 97 12.11 -37.72 -4.86
N GLY A 98 10.92 -38.09 -4.37
CA GLY A 98 10.22 -39.28 -4.83
C GLY A 98 9.91 -39.27 -6.32
N THR A 99 9.83 -40.45 -6.92
CA THR A 99 9.48 -40.58 -8.35
C THR A 99 8.06 -40.09 -8.61
N ASN A 100 7.89 -39.28 -9.66
CA ASN A 100 6.66 -38.54 -9.98
C ASN A 100 6.24 -37.46 -8.97
N ASN A 101 7.03 -37.19 -7.93
CA ASN A 101 6.66 -36.16 -6.98
C ASN A 101 7.05 -34.77 -7.48
N SER A 102 6.22 -33.79 -7.16
CA SER A 102 6.44 -32.39 -7.50
C SER A 102 7.13 -31.65 -6.35
N ILE A 103 7.97 -30.67 -6.68
CA ILE A 103 8.37 -29.64 -5.73
C ILE A 103 7.19 -28.68 -5.57
N MET A 104 6.70 -28.56 -4.35
CA MET A 104 5.69 -27.58 -3.98
C MET A 104 6.28 -26.52 -3.05
N VAL A 105 5.66 -25.35 -3.00
CA VAL A 105 6.05 -24.24 -2.12
C VAL A 105 4.85 -23.72 -1.34
N SER A 106 5.09 -23.33 -0.10
CA SER A 106 4.16 -22.56 0.73
C SER A 106 4.94 -21.54 1.54
N THR A 107 4.25 -20.57 2.12
CA THR A 107 4.85 -19.59 3.03
C THR A 107 4.32 -19.77 4.45
N SER A 108 5.12 -19.33 5.42
CA SER A 108 4.70 -19.16 6.81
C SER A 108 5.42 -17.97 7.45
N ASP A 109 4.99 -17.58 8.64
CA ASP A 109 5.61 -16.51 9.43
C ASP A 109 5.75 -15.19 8.64
N GLU A 110 4.77 -14.90 7.79
CA GLU A 110 4.79 -13.76 6.88
C GLU A 110 4.65 -12.46 7.66
N ASN A 111 5.54 -11.51 7.39
CA ASN A 111 5.37 -10.17 7.92
C ASN A 111 4.45 -9.33 7.01
N MET A 112 3.64 -8.49 7.66
CA MET A 112 2.85 -7.47 7.01
C MET A 112 3.30 -6.12 7.52
N GLU A 113 3.58 -5.18 6.62
CA GLU A 113 3.99 -3.84 6.97
C GLU A 113 2.85 -2.86 6.68
N CYS A 114 2.43 -2.10 7.69
CA CYS A 114 1.41 -1.07 7.57
C CYS A 114 2.03 0.31 7.79
N ASN A 115 1.96 1.15 6.76
CA ASN A 115 2.48 2.52 6.80
C ASN A 115 1.32 3.52 6.76
N THR A 116 1.41 4.56 7.60
CA THR A 116 0.43 5.65 7.63
C THR A 116 1.02 6.91 7.02
N PHE A 117 0.29 7.50 6.10
CA PHE A 117 0.70 8.68 5.34
C PHE A 117 -0.23 9.85 5.60
N GLY A 118 0.38 11.00 5.86
CA GLY A 118 -0.30 12.28 5.87
C GLY A 118 -0.34 12.93 4.49
N ALA A 119 -1.20 13.92 4.32
CA ALA A 119 -1.21 14.71 3.09
C ALA A 119 0.12 15.45 2.93
N ALA A 120 0.68 15.46 1.71
CA ALA A 120 1.87 16.22 1.36
C ALA A 120 1.54 17.69 1.04
N ASN A 121 0.32 17.95 0.57
CA ASN A 121 -0.18 19.28 0.31
C ASN A 121 -1.68 19.40 0.58
N ALA A 122 -2.11 20.63 0.82
CA ALA A 122 -3.50 21.00 0.94
C ALA A 122 -3.79 22.19 0.02
N THR A 123 -4.85 22.07 -0.77
CA THR A 123 -5.32 23.15 -1.65
C THR A 123 -6.78 23.43 -1.38
N GLN A 124 -7.15 24.69 -1.56
CA GLN A 124 -8.53 25.10 -1.42
C GLN A 124 -9.19 25.21 -2.79
N ALA A 125 -10.43 24.74 -2.87
CA ALA A 125 -11.25 24.88 -4.05
C ALA A 125 -12.63 25.43 -3.67
N ALA A 126 -13.24 26.13 -4.63
CA ALA A 126 -14.60 26.60 -4.45
C ALA A 126 -15.58 25.42 -4.43
N PHE A 127 -16.53 25.45 -3.50
CA PHE A 127 -17.68 24.56 -3.44
C PHE A 127 -18.94 25.42 -3.38
N ASN A 128 -19.85 25.23 -4.34
CA ASN A 128 -21.00 26.12 -4.57
C ASN A 128 -20.60 27.60 -4.70
N GLY A 129 -19.46 27.85 -5.35
CA GLY A 129 -18.94 29.20 -5.60
C GLY A 129 -18.20 29.86 -4.44
N ARG A 130 -18.01 29.18 -3.29
CA ARG A 130 -17.28 29.73 -2.14
C ARG A 130 -16.12 28.85 -1.67
N SER A 131 -15.13 29.48 -1.05
CA SER A 131 -13.88 28.85 -0.60
C SER A 131 -13.45 29.48 0.74
N ASP A 132 -14.23 29.21 1.80
CA ASP A 132 -14.16 29.98 3.06
C ASP A 132 -13.34 29.33 4.20
N PHE A 133 -12.73 28.15 3.99
CA PHE A 133 -11.78 27.60 4.97
C PHE A 133 -10.59 28.54 5.19
N SER A 134 -10.14 28.62 6.44
CA SER A 134 -8.88 29.23 6.86
C SER A 134 -7.90 28.17 7.36
N ASN A 135 -6.61 28.52 7.35
CA ASN A 135 -5.51 27.67 7.82
C ASN A 135 -5.48 26.28 7.17
N ILE A 136 -5.78 26.18 5.87
CA ILE A 136 -5.85 24.89 5.16
C ILE A 136 -4.56 24.07 5.26
N ASN A 137 -3.40 24.73 5.39
CA ASN A 137 -2.11 24.06 5.52
C ASN A 137 -1.96 23.30 6.84
N ASN A 138 -2.83 23.55 7.83
CA ASN A 138 -2.88 22.75 9.05
C ASN A 138 -3.37 21.33 8.78
N ALA A 139 -4.05 21.08 7.65
CA ALA A 139 -4.48 19.75 7.23
C ALA A 139 -3.39 18.91 6.53
N ILE A 140 -2.16 19.43 6.43
CA ILE A 140 -0.99 18.74 5.87
C ILE A 140 -0.35 17.88 6.96
N GLY A 141 0.16 16.72 6.56
CA GLY A 141 0.83 15.78 7.46
C GLY A 141 -0.15 14.84 8.17
N LEU A 142 0.34 14.24 9.25
CA LEU A 142 -0.44 13.38 10.14
C LEU A 142 -1.24 14.22 11.13
N HIS A 143 -2.25 13.61 11.75
CA HIS A 143 -3.04 14.29 12.78
C HIS A 143 -2.13 14.83 13.88
N ASN A 144 -2.34 16.08 14.29
CA ASN A 144 -1.52 16.72 15.31
C ASN A 144 -2.29 17.73 16.18
N GLY A 145 -3.60 17.82 16.01
CA GLY A 145 -4.47 18.75 16.72
C GLY A 145 -4.54 20.16 16.11
N SER A 146 -3.84 20.42 15.00
CA SER A 146 -3.90 21.70 14.28
C SER A 146 -5.02 21.67 13.27
N LEU A 147 -5.95 22.62 13.36
CA LEU A 147 -7.19 22.54 12.58
C LEU A 147 -7.18 23.53 11.41
N ALA A 148 -7.56 23.06 10.23
CA ALA A 148 -8.17 23.86 9.19
C ALA A 148 -9.64 24.09 9.54
N ILE A 149 -10.13 25.33 9.40
CA ILE A 149 -11.40 25.74 10.01
C ILE A 149 -12.26 26.48 9.00
N LEU A 150 -13.54 26.12 8.92
CA LEU A 150 -14.57 26.90 8.27
C LEU A 150 -15.56 27.31 9.35
N ASN A 151 -15.70 28.63 9.55
CA ASN A 151 -16.65 29.19 10.49
C ASN A 151 -17.89 29.69 9.73
N SER A 152 -19.05 29.65 10.39
CA SER A 152 -20.21 30.38 9.89
C SER A 152 -19.98 31.89 9.96
N ALA A 153 -20.29 32.59 8.87
CA ALA A 153 -20.33 34.05 8.86
C ALA A 153 -21.72 34.53 9.30
N LEU A 154 -21.77 35.68 9.98
CA LEU A 154 -23.04 36.33 10.29
C LEU A 154 -23.74 36.73 8.98
N LEU A 155 -25.01 36.35 8.81
CA LEU A 155 -25.88 36.71 7.67
C LEU A 155 -25.52 36.11 6.30
N ASN A 156 -24.43 35.35 6.17
CA ASN A 156 -24.00 34.75 4.91
C ASN A 156 -23.70 33.25 5.05
N GLN A 157 -24.15 32.45 4.08
CA GLN A 157 -23.74 31.06 3.96
C GLN A 157 -22.22 31.00 3.77
N SER A 158 -21.54 30.06 4.42
CA SER A 158 -20.14 29.76 4.15
C SER A 158 -19.98 28.33 3.65
N SER A 159 -19.11 28.14 2.67
CA SER A 159 -18.79 26.83 2.13
C SER A 159 -17.38 26.80 1.56
N GLY A 160 -16.85 25.61 1.41
CA GLY A 160 -15.54 25.42 0.80
C GLY A 160 -15.18 23.96 0.68
N ARG A 161 -14.10 23.73 -0.04
CA ARG A 161 -13.50 22.42 -0.21
C ARG A 161 -12.01 22.51 0.06
N ILE A 162 -11.51 21.56 0.85
CA ILE A 162 -10.08 21.24 0.94
C ILE A 162 -9.84 20.00 0.08
N ILE A 163 -8.80 20.04 -0.74
CA ILE A 163 -8.29 18.91 -1.53
C ILE A 163 -6.90 18.59 -1.00
N LEU A 164 -6.68 17.34 -0.63
CA LEU A 164 -5.40 16.86 -0.13
C LEU A 164 -4.76 15.92 -1.17
N GLY A 165 -3.47 16.16 -1.44
CA GLY A 165 -2.63 15.30 -2.26
C GLY A 165 -1.58 14.59 -1.42
N TYR A 166 -1.16 13.40 -1.85
CA TYR A 166 -0.31 12.51 -1.09
C TYR A 166 0.95 12.12 -1.86
N THR A 167 1.95 11.61 -1.14
CA THR A 167 3.16 11.00 -1.71
C THR A 167 3.46 9.75 -0.90
N MET A 168 2.96 8.61 -1.38
CA MET A 168 2.85 7.36 -0.58
C MET A 168 3.53 6.16 -1.22
N LEU A 169 4.13 6.34 -2.40
CA LEU A 169 4.74 5.23 -3.12
C LEU A 169 6.00 4.79 -2.37
N PRO A 170 6.04 3.57 -1.80
CA PRO A 170 7.23 3.08 -1.10
C PRO A 170 8.39 2.91 -2.06
N SER A 171 9.63 2.94 -1.53
CA SER A 171 10.74 2.32 -2.24
C SER A 171 10.40 0.86 -2.51
N GLU A 172 10.77 0.33 -3.68
CA GLU A 172 10.59 -1.10 -4.01
C GLU A 172 9.14 -1.59 -4.07
N TYR A 173 8.18 -0.69 -4.32
CA TYR A 173 6.77 -1.03 -4.49
C TYR A 173 6.52 -2.16 -5.53
N GLU A 174 7.42 -2.34 -6.50
CA GLU A 174 7.38 -3.42 -7.50
C GLU A 174 7.53 -4.82 -6.91
N PHE A 175 8.15 -4.92 -5.72
CA PHE A 175 8.28 -6.15 -4.95
C PHE A 175 7.22 -6.26 -3.86
N LEU A 176 6.32 -5.29 -3.70
CA LEU A 176 5.28 -5.31 -2.67
C LEU A 176 3.91 -5.58 -3.28
N GLU A 177 3.06 -6.23 -2.49
CA GLU A 177 1.64 -6.42 -2.78
C GLU A 177 0.80 -5.66 -1.76
N ILE A 178 -0.14 -4.85 -2.25
CA ILE A 178 -1.13 -4.19 -1.39
C ILE A 178 -2.08 -5.24 -0.83
N LYS A 179 -2.31 -5.22 0.49
CA LYS A 179 -3.33 -6.03 1.16
C LYS A 179 -4.47 -5.20 1.72
N GLN A 180 -4.20 -3.97 2.13
CA GLN A 180 -5.25 -3.09 2.65
C GLN A 180 -4.94 -1.62 2.39
N VAL A 181 -5.99 -0.83 2.17
CA VAL A 181 -5.92 0.64 2.05
C VAL A 181 -7.09 1.26 2.81
N ILE A 182 -6.79 1.98 3.91
CA ILE A 182 -7.78 2.65 4.75
C ILE A 182 -7.58 4.18 4.69
N ILE A 183 -8.68 4.92 4.54
CA ILE A 183 -8.70 6.38 4.68
C ILE A 183 -9.29 6.75 6.04
N LYS A 184 -8.58 7.57 6.83
CA LYS A 184 -8.99 8.01 8.17
C LYS A 184 -9.19 9.52 8.20
N TYR A 185 -10.40 9.98 8.51
CA TYR A 185 -10.75 11.41 8.60
C TYR A 185 -10.82 11.87 10.06
N TYR A 186 -9.95 12.81 10.43
CA TYR A 186 -9.96 13.46 11.74
C TYR A 186 -10.64 14.83 11.63
N CYS A 187 -11.92 14.88 11.96
CA CYS A 187 -12.72 16.07 11.75
C CYS A 187 -13.72 16.33 12.88
N ARG A 188 -14.24 17.56 12.94
CA ARG A 188 -15.26 17.95 13.89
C ARG A 188 -16.26 18.87 13.22
N LEU A 189 -17.53 18.67 13.54
CA LEU A 189 -18.62 19.57 13.19
C LEU A 189 -19.31 20.02 14.47
N SER A 190 -19.34 21.32 14.72
CA SER A 190 -19.95 21.92 15.91
C SER A 190 -20.99 22.96 15.52
N LEU A 191 -22.16 22.88 16.15
CA LEU A 191 -23.29 23.79 15.97
C LEU A 191 -23.62 24.45 17.32
N THR A 192 -23.44 25.76 17.42
CA THR A 192 -23.57 26.50 18.69
C THR A 192 -24.85 27.35 18.74
N LEU A 193 -25.21 28.00 17.63
CA LEU A 193 -26.44 28.77 17.47
C LEU A 193 -27.11 28.37 16.15
N ALA A 194 -28.31 27.81 16.24
CA ALA A 194 -28.98 27.19 15.10
C ALA A 194 -30.00 28.12 14.44
N VAL A 195 -29.67 28.59 13.24
CA VAL A 195 -30.63 28.79 12.15
C VAL A 195 -30.02 28.10 10.93
N GLY A 196 -30.55 26.96 10.49
CA GLY A 196 -30.08 26.21 9.31
C GLY A 196 -29.32 24.91 9.60
N VAL A 197 -28.73 24.32 8.55
CA VAL A 197 -28.00 23.04 8.58
C VAL A 197 -26.52 23.26 8.29
N SER A 198 -25.67 22.60 9.07
CA SER A 198 -24.24 22.50 8.78
C SER A 198 -23.89 21.08 8.36
N SER A 199 -23.00 20.97 7.39
CA SER A 199 -22.65 19.71 6.77
C SER A 199 -21.14 19.60 6.60
N MET A 200 -20.61 18.40 6.76
CA MET A 200 -19.33 18.02 6.19
C MET A 200 -19.51 16.81 5.25
N ILE A 201 -18.78 16.81 4.14
CA ILE A 201 -18.85 15.75 3.13
C ILE A 201 -17.43 15.26 2.83
N LEU A 202 -17.27 13.95 2.85
CA LEU A 202 -16.00 13.26 2.71
C LEU A 202 -15.94 12.62 1.32
N TYR A 203 -14.84 12.81 0.60
CA TYR A 203 -14.64 12.31 -0.75
C TYR A 203 -13.24 11.77 -0.94
N TRP A 204 -13.09 10.83 -1.86
CA TRP A 204 -11.79 10.48 -2.43
C TRP A 204 -11.88 10.28 -3.94
N ARG A 205 -10.72 10.19 -4.60
CA ARG A 205 -10.61 9.82 -6.01
C ARG A 205 -9.24 9.19 -6.29
N PRO A 206 -9.13 8.34 -7.32
CA PRO A 206 -7.89 7.62 -7.62
C PRO A 206 -6.80 8.52 -8.23
N ASN A 207 -7.17 9.62 -8.89
CA ASN A 207 -6.23 10.58 -9.46
C ASN A 207 -6.91 11.95 -9.69
N SER A 208 -6.11 12.95 -10.07
CA SER A 208 -6.56 14.33 -10.25
C SER A 208 -7.58 14.54 -11.38
N GLN A 209 -7.65 13.62 -12.34
CA GLN A 209 -8.61 13.62 -13.45
C GLN A 209 -9.86 12.79 -13.15
N GLY A 210 -9.80 11.93 -12.12
CA GLY A 210 -10.91 11.09 -11.69
C GLY A 210 -12.06 11.88 -11.09
N ASN A 211 -13.25 11.32 -11.20
CA ASN A 211 -14.45 11.82 -10.51
C ASN A 211 -14.32 11.63 -9.01
N TRP A 212 -14.89 12.56 -8.25
CA TRP A 212 -15.00 12.44 -6.80
C TRP A 212 -16.01 11.36 -6.42
N ILE A 213 -15.57 10.40 -5.60
CA ILE A 213 -16.40 9.38 -4.99
C ILE A 213 -16.79 9.88 -3.60
N GLN A 214 -18.10 10.08 -3.37
CA GLN A 214 -18.59 10.46 -2.05
C GLN A 214 -18.57 9.27 -1.11
N LEU A 215 -17.91 9.42 0.03
CA LEU A 215 -17.84 8.40 1.07
C LEU A 215 -19.00 8.56 2.05
N GLN A 216 -19.18 9.77 2.60
CA GLN A 216 -20.23 10.07 3.56
C GLN A 216 -20.52 11.56 3.61
N ARG A 217 -21.75 11.88 4.01
CA ARG A 217 -22.19 13.20 4.42
C ARG A 217 -22.66 13.15 5.86
N ILE A 218 -22.24 14.13 6.66
CA ILE A 218 -22.59 14.26 8.07
C ILE A 218 -23.22 15.64 8.25
N ASP A 219 -24.44 15.66 8.78
CA ASP A 219 -25.25 16.86 8.92
C ASP A 219 -25.62 17.11 10.38
N LEU A 220 -25.61 18.38 10.79
CA LEU A 220 -26.19 18.86 12.04
C LEU A 220 -27.18 19.99 11.76
N SER A 221 -28.41 19.84 12.25
CA SER A 221 -29.49 20.84 12.17
C SER A 221 -29.90 21.40 13.54
N LEU A 222 -29.38 20.82 14.63
CA LEU A 222 -29.63 21.21 16.01
C LEU A 222 -28.29 21.47 16.72
N ILE A 223 -28.34 22.24 17.81
CA ILE A 223 -27.17 22.53 18.66
C ILE A 223 -26.53 21.22 19.11
N GLY A 224 -25.22 21.09 18.92
CA GLY A 224 -24.49 19.87 19.22
C GLY A 224 -23.13 19.80 18.55
N THR A 225 -22.41 18.72 18.81
CA THR A 225 -21.09 18.46 18.23
C THR A 225 -20.98 17.01 17.82
N VAL A 226 -20.46 16.79 16.63
CA VAL A 226 -19.97 15.49 16.16
C VAL A 226 -18.45 15.60 16.07
N ASN A 227 -17.73 14.71 16.77
CA ASN A 227 -16.29 14.82 16.95
C ASN A 227 -15.60 13.49 16.63
N TYR A 228 -14.68 13.53 15.67
CA TYR A 228 -13.85 12.40 15.22
C TYR A 228 -12.35 12.72 15.34
N LEU A 229 -11.97 13.70 16.16
CA LEU A 229 -10.57 14.09 16.34
C LEU A 229 -9.74 13.05 17.12
N THR A 230 -10.38 12.17 17.90
CA THR A 230 -9.71 11.10 18.66
C THR A 230 -10.00 9.71 18.12
N THR A 231 -11.10 9.55 17.41
CA THR A 231 -11.54 8.30 16.80
C THR A 231 -11.99 8.66 15.39
N PRO A 232 -11.10 8.52 14.39
CA PRO A 232 -11.38 9.00 13.05
C PRO A 232 -12.51 8.20 12.40
N ILE A 233 -13.12 8.78 11.37
CA ILE A 233 -13.98 8.01 10.49
C ILE A 233 -13.10 7.27 9.48
N GLU A 234 -13.27 5.95 9.42
CA GLU A 234 -12.45 5.09 8.58
C GLU A 234 -13.24 4.57 7.37
N TYR A 235 -12.55 4.48 6.22
CA TYR A 235 -13.08 3.90 4.99
C TYR A 235 -12.07 2.93 4.40
N ASP A 236 -12.48 1.68 4.24
CA ASP A 236 -11.74 0.67 3.49
C ASP A 236 -12.02 0.83 2.00
N ILE A 237 -10.98 1.13 1.22
CA ILE A 237 -11.06 1.26 -0.24
C ILE A 237 -10.29 0.14 -0.97
N THR A 238 -9.88 -0.90 -0.26
CA THR A 238 -9.00 -1.97 -0.74
C THR A 238 -9.51 -2.60 -2.03
N ASP A 239 -10.77 -3.03 -2.08
CA ASP A 239 -11.35 -3.68 -3.26
C ASP A 239 -11.35 -2.75 -4.48
N THR A 240 -11.55 -1.46 -4.28
CA THR A 240 -11.55 -0.48 -5.38
C THR A 240 -10.13 -0.26 -5.90
N VAL A 241 -9.13 -0.23 -5.00
CA VAL A 241 -7.72 -0.10 -5.38
C VAL A 241 -7.21 -1.36 -6.08
N LEU A 242 -7.48 -2.54 -5.52
CA LEU A 242 -7.07 -3.83 -6.09
C LEU A 242 -7.83 -4.19 -7.37
N GLY A 243 -9.04 -3.65 -7.57
CA GLY A 243 -9.79 -3.78 -8.82
C GLY A 243 -9.23 -2.95 -10.00
N SER A 244 -8.25 -2.07 -9.75
CA SER A 244 -7.56 -1.31 -10.79
C SER A 244 -6.57 -2.20 -11.57
N SER A 245 -6.34 -1.87 -12.85
CA SER A 245 -5.28 -2.50 -13.64
C SER A 245 -3.88 -2.23 -13.09
N ASN A 246 -3.70 -1.12 -12.37
CA ASN A 246 -2.47 -0.77 -11.68
C ASN A 246 -2.79 -0.16 -10.31
N PRO A 247 -2.84 -0.98 -9.24
CA PRO A 247 -3.13 -0.51 -7.89
C PRO A 247 -2.13 0.54 -7.37
N TRP A 248 -0.85 0.39 -7.71
CA TRP A 248 0.19 1.34 -7.28
C TRP A 248 0.07 2.71 -7.94
N GLU A 249 -0.44 2.78 -9.17
CA GLU A 249 -0.77 4.06 -9.81
C GLU A 249 -1.92 4.79 -9.08
N VAL A 250 -2.91 4.04 -8.60
CA VAL A 250 -3.98 4.59 -7.76
C VAL A 250 -3.41 5.14 -6.46
N ILE A 251 -2.54 4.40 -5.77
CA ILE A 251 -1.88 4.89 -4.54
C ILE A 251 -1.08 6.17 -4.81
N ASN A 252 -0.32 6.21 -5.91
CA ASN A 252 0.50 7.38 -6.24
C ASN A 252 -0.34 8.60 -6.65
N GLY A 253 -1.51 8.39 -7.25
CA GLY A 253 -2.41 9.45 -7.72
C GLY A 253 -3.48 9.88 -6.70
N LEU A 254 -3.68 9.12 -5.63
CA LEU A 254 -4.81 9.26 -4.71
C LEU A 254 -4.95 10.70 -4.19
N GLN A 255 -6.19 11.18 -4.16
CA GLN A 255 -6.55 12.44 -3.52
C GLN A 255 -7.79 12.26 -2.66
N THR A 256 -7.83 12.99 -1.56
CA THR A 256 -9.03 13.10 -0.73
C THR A 256 -9.56 14.52 -0.78
N SER A 257 -10.83 14.68 -0.44
CA SER A 257 -11.44 15.98 -0.32
C SER A 257 -12.42 16.04 0.84
N PHE A 258 -12.37 17.17 1.53
CA PHE A 258 -13.23 17.49 2.65
C PHE A 258 -13.99 18.78 2.33
N VAL A 259 -15.32 18.68 2.33
CA VAL A 259 -16.21 19.81 2.06
C VAL A 259 -16.90 20.22 3.34
N GLY A 260 -16.94 21.52 3.63
CA GLY A 260 -17.71 22.10 4.73
C GLY A 260 -18.78 23.05 4.17
N ILE A 261 -19.98 23.01 4.74
CA ILE A 261 -21.11 23.86 4.32
C ILE A 261 -21.89 24.32 5.55
N HIS A 262 -22.22 25.61 5.60
CA HIS A 262 -23.20 26.18 6.51
C HIS A 262 -24.31 26.85 5.69
N THR A 263 -25.54 26.32 5.78
CA THR A 263 -26.68 26.77 4.96
C THR A 263 -27.49 27.91 5.58
N GLY A 264 -27.30 28.20 6.87
CA GLY A 264 -28.08 29.23 7.55
C GLY A 264 -27.28 30.15 8.47
N LEU A 265 -28.02 31.03 9.14
CA LEU A 265 -27.51 32.17 9.88
C LEU A 265 -27.17 31.74 11.31
N GLY A 266 -25.89 31.59 11.61
CA GLY A 266 -25.46 31.21 12.95
C GLY A 266 -24.12 31.85 13.30
N LEU A 267 -23.95 32.22 14.56
CA LEU A 267 -22.65 32.58 15.11
C LEU A 267 -22.05 31.35 15.80
N GLY A 268 -20.78 31.07 15.51
CA GLY A 268 -20.03 30.02 16.19
C GLY A 268 -20.34 28.59 15.73
N ASN A 269 -20.89 28.40 14.52
CA ASN A 269 -20.87 27.08 13.88
C ASN A 269 -19.50 26.89 13.23
N VAL A 270 -18.96 25.68 13.36
CA VAL A 270 -17.58 25.39 12.96
C VAL A 270 -17.50 24.01 12.32
N VAL A 271 -16.94 23.95 11.12
CA VAL A 271 -16.45 22.72 10.48
C VAL A 271 -14.93 22.73 10.58
N GLN A 272 -14.33 21.63 11.04
CA GLN A 272 -12.90 21.53 11.27
C GLN A 272 -12.34 20.22 10.73
N LEU A 273 -11.14 20.32 10.16
CA LEU A 273 -10.34 19.21 9.72
C LEU A 273 -8.96 19.32 10.37
N ASP A 274 -8.54 18.27 11.08
CA ASP A 274 -7.16 18.12 11.58
C ASP A 274 -6.30 17.50 10.48
N ALA A 275 -6.62 16.28 10.06
CA ALA A 275 -5.90 15.59 8.98
C ALA A 275 -6.79 14.56 8.28
N ILE A 276 -6.32 14.08 7.14
CA ILE A 276 -6.80 12.85 6.53
C ILE A 276 -5.60 11.95 6.31
N GLU A 277 -5.57 10.83 7.01
CA GLU A 277 -4.49 9.84 6.93
C GLU A 277 -4.87 8.71 5.99
N ILE A 278 -3.87 8.15 5.30
CA ILE A 278 -4.00 6.96 4.48
C ILE A 278 -3.11 5.88 5.08
N GLU A 279 -3.71 4.78 5.50
CA GLU A 279 -2.98 3.59 5.95
C GLU A 279 -2.92 2.57 4.82
N ILE A 280 -1.73 2.06 4.53
CA ILE A 280 -1.51 1.05 3.50
C ILE A 280 -0.77 -0.12 4.14
N CYS A 281 -1.42 -1.29 4.16
CA CYS A 281 -0.81 -2.53 4.59
C CYS A 281 -0.37 -3.37 3.39
N MET A 282 0.84 -3.90 3.45
CA MET A 282 1.52 -4.55 2.34
C MET A 282 2.19 -5.85 2.77
N THR A 283 2.37 -6.75 1.82
CA THR A 283 3.17 -7.98 1.99
C THR A 283 4.20 -8.09 0.87
N GLY A 284 5.16 -8.99 1.03
CA GLY A 284 6.18 -9.23 0.02
C GLY A 284 5.71 -10.06 -1.17
N LYS A 285 6.18 -9.70 -2.36
CA LYS A 285 6.22 -10.55 -3.54
C LYS A 285 7.56 -11.29 -3.57
N ASN A 286 7.52 -12.51 -3.08
CA ASN A 286 8.67 -13.39 -2.96
C ASN A 286 9.09 -13.93 -4.34
N GLN A 287 10.36 -14.32 -4.45
CA GLN A 287 10.89 -14.98 -5.64
C GLN A 287 11.67 -16.22 -5.24
N ILE A 288 11.60 -17.25 -6.07
CA ILE A 288 12.37 -18.48 -5.91
C ILE A 288 12.95 -18.93 -7.25
N THR A 289 14.16 -19.45 -7.18
CA THR A 289 14.83 -20.14 -8.27
C THR A 289 15.30 -21.52 -7.78
N LEU A 290 14.88 -22.56 -8.47
CA LEU A 290 15.29 -23.95 -8.23
C LEU A 290 16.28 -24.38 -9.32
N PHE A 291 17.34 -25.07 -8.91
CA PHE A 291 18.35 -25.63 -9.81
C PHE A 291 18.41 -27.15 -9.62
N GLY A 292 18.43 -27.90 -10.72
CA GLY A 292 18.51 -29.36 -10.64
C GLY A 292 18.47 -30.06 -11.99
N TYR A 293 18.14 -31.35 -11.97
CA TYR A 293 17.91 -32.20 -13.14
C TYR A 293 16.88 -33.30 -12.83
N GLU A 294 16.46 -34.04 -13.86
CA GLU A 294 15.56 -35.19 -13.72
C GLU A 294 16.24 -36.48 -14.16
N SER A 295 16.01 -37.58 -13.45
CA SER A 295 16.49 -38.93 -13.82
C SER A 295 15.56 -40.03 -13.34
#